data_AF-A0A956U334-F1
#
_entry.id   AF-A0A956U334-F1
#
_cell.length_a   1.000
_cell.length_b   1.000
_cell.length_c   1.000
_cell.angle_alpha   90.00
_cell.angle_beta   90.00
_cell.angle_gamma   90.00
#
_symmetry.space_group_name_H-M   'P 1'
#
loop_
_entity.id
_entity.type
_entity.pdbx_description
1 polymer ?
#
loop_
_entity_poly.entity_id
_entity_poly.type
_entity_poly.pdbx_seq_one_letter_code
_entity_poly.pdbx_strand_id
1 'polypeptide(L)'
;MSKEREEPIRSGNLVIAEVRFRILPPDLDEGIFDTGAKIFAPVQEDDYWSCSLDIGWLGVTRKLAGADSMQALCAALMILRKEIELHQEGGYRFFYIGERAEEFQFSNYWL
;
A
#
# COMPACT_ATOMS: atom_id res chain seq x y z
N MET A 1 27.40 12.36 -22.91
CA MET A 1 26.87 12.15 -21.54
C MET A 1 25.43 12.65 -21.53
N SER A 2 24.49 11.74 -21.76
CA SER A 2 23.05 12.01 -21.72
C SER A 2 22.63 12.27 -20.28
N LYS A 3 22.15 13.48 -19.99
CA LYS A 3 21.42 13.77 -18.76
C LYS A 3 20.16 12.91 -18.77
N GLU A 4 20.11 11.88 -17.93
CA GLU A 4 18.85 11.24 -17.57
C GLU A 4 17.91 12.35 -17.09
N ARG A 5 16.82 12.56 -17.81
CA ARG A 5 15.73 13.40 -17.33
C ARG A 5 15.05 12.57 -16.26
N GLU A 6 15.33 12.85 -14.99
CA GLU A 6 14.49 12.41 -13.90
C GLU A 6 13.08 12.94 -14.19
N GLU A 7 12.17 12.04 -14.52
CA GLU A 7 10.76 12.40 -14.67
C GLU A 7 10.26 12.89 -13.31
N PRO A 8 9.54 14.02 -13.25
CA PRO A 8 9.00 14.51 -11.99
C PRO A 8 8.10 13.44 -11.37
N ILE A 9 8.39 13.06 -10.12
CA ILE A 9 7.56 12.15 -9.33
C ILE A 9 6.15 12.75 -9.32
N ARG A 10 5.24 12.17 -10.11
CA ARG A 10 3.83 12.53 -10.05
C ARG A 10 3.34 12.08 -8.67
N SER A 11 3.08 13.05 -7.80
CA SER A 11 2.45 12.83 -6.49
C SER A 11 1.17 12.00 -6.73
N GLY A 12 1.21 10.72 -6.36
CA GLY A 12 0.14 9.76 -6.64
C GLY A 12 0.63 8.33 -6.90
N ASN A 13 1.89 8.15 -7.31
CA ASN A 13 2.45 6.81 -7.61
C ASN A 13 3.59 6.36 -6.68
N LEU A 14 3.94 7.15 -5.66
CA LEU A 14 5.03 6.82 -4.75
C LEU A 14 4.56 5.76 -3.74
N VAL A 15 5.21 4.60 -3.73
CA VAL A 15 4.95 3.52 -2.77
C VAL A 15 5.85 3.72 -1.56
N ILE A 16 5.27 3.98 -0.39
CA ILE A 16 6.03 4.18 0.85
C ILE A 16 6.25 2.89 1.62
N ALA A 17 5.33 1.93 1.45
CA ALA A 17 5.42 0.61 2.02
C ALA A 17 4.81 -0.41 1.06
N GLU A 18 5.48 -1.55 0.91
CA GLU A 18 4.98 -2.73 0.23
C GLU A 18 5.15 -3.92 1.18
N VAL A 19 4.08 -4.67 1.42
CA VAL A 19 4.12 -5.91 2.18
C VAL A 19 3.75 -7.06 1.25
N ARG A 20 4.59 -8.08 1.19
CA ARG A 20 4.41 -9.23 0.30
C ARG A 20 4.00 -10.46 1.09
N PHE A 21 3.05 -11.19 0.51
CA PHE A 21 2.47 -12.40 1.09
C PHE A 21 2.46 -13.52 0.07
N ARG A 22 2.69 -14.74 0.55
CA ARG A 22 2.24 -15.95 -0.11
C ARG A 22 0.89 -16.34 0.47
N ILE A 23 -0.10 -16.51 -0.38
CA ILE A 23 -1.45 -16.90 0.01
C ILE A 23 -1.68 -18.36 -0.34
N LEU A 24 -2.16 -19.12 0.64
CA LEU A 24 -2.67 -20.46 0.47
C LEU A 24 -4.19 -20.41 0.67
N PRO A 25 -4.98 -20.50 -0.42
CA PRO A 25 -6.43 -20.49 -0.34
C PRO A 25 -6.98 -21.70 0.41
N PRO A 26 -8.23 -21.61 0.93
CA PRO A 26 -8.90 -22.73 1.61
C PRO A 26 -9.16 -23.90 0.65
N ASP A 27 -9.43 -23.59 -0.62
CA ASP A 27 -9.55 -24.57 -1.70
C ASP A 27 -8.21 -24.72 -2.41
N LEU A 28 -7.65 -25.93 -2.43
CA LEU A 28 -6.36 -26.21 -3.05
C LEU A 28 -6.41 -26.13 -4.58
N ASP A 29 -7.60 -26.15 -5.18
CA ASP A 29 -7.80 -26.04 -6.62
C ASP A 29 -7.51 -24.61 -7.13
N GLU A 30 -7.56 -23.59 -6.25
CA GLU A 30 -7.20 -22.20 -6.59
C GLU A 30 -5.68 -21.99 -6.71
N GLY A 31 -4.87 -22.92 -6.18
CA GLY A 31 -3.41 -22.86 -6.20
C GLY A 31 -2.81 -21.82 -5.25
N ILE A 32 -1.55 -22.04 -4.88
CA ILE A 32 -0.79 -21.09 -4.05
C ILE A 32 -0.29 -19.95 -4.94
N PHE A 33 -0.45 -18.71 -4.50
CA PHE A 33 0.03 -17.54 -5.24
C PHE A 33 0.71 -16.51 -4.34
N ASP A 34 1.68 -15.80 -4.93
CA ASP A 34 2.37 -14.69 -4.28
C ASP A 34 1.71 -13.36 -4.69
N THR A 35 1.52 -12.47 -3.72
CA THR A 35 0.82 -11.20 -3.87
C THR A 35 1.34 -10.19 -2.84
N GLY A 36 0.75 -9.00 -2.78
CA GLY A 36 1.13 -8.01 -1.79
C GLY A 36 0.12 -6.89 -1.65
N ALA A 37 0.36 -6.06 -0.65
CA ALA A 37 -0.31 -4.79 -0.46
C ALA A 37 0.71 -3.65 -0.62
N LYS A 38 0.35 -2.62 -1.38
CA LYS A 38 1.14 -1.40 -1.52
C LYS A 38 0.40 -0.27 -0.85
N ILE A 39 1.11 0.53 -0.05
CA ILE A 39 0.62 1.75 0.55
C ILE A 39 1.34 2.90 -0.13
N PHE A 40 0.56 3.81 -0.68
CA PHE A 40 1.08 4.97 -1.40
C PHE A 40 1.29 6.13 -0.45
N ALA A 41 2.21 7.03 -0.79
CA ALA A 41 2.43 8.24 -0.02
C ALA A 41 1.13 9.05 0.10
N PRO A 42 0.79 9.57 1.30
CA PRO A 42 -0.31 10.50 1.42
C PRO A 42 -0.13 11.70 0.49
N VAL A 43 -1.19 12.10 -0.19
CA VAL A 43 -1.23 13.27 -1.08
C VAL A 43 -2.29 14.24 -0.57
N GLN A 44 -1.95 15.53 -0.53
CA GLN A 44 -2.92 16.57 -0.21
C GLN A 44 -3.87 16.74 -1.40
N GLU A 45 -5.17 16.65 -1.13
CA GLU A 45 -6.25 17.05 -2.04
C GLU A 45 -6.83 18.39 -1.58
N ASP A 46 -7.91 18.86 -2.20
CA ASP A 46 -8.44 20.22 -2.04
C ASP A 46 -8.50 20.69 -0.56
N ASP A 47 -9.03 19.86 0.34
CA ASP A 47 -9.21 20.18 1.76
C ASP A 47 -8.82 19.07 2.74
N TYR A 48 -8.27 17.95 2.27
CA TYR A 48 -7.87 16.81 3.10
C TYR A 48 -6.66 16.05 2.54
N TRP A 49 -5.99 15.28 3.40
CA TRP A 49 -4.97 14.34 2.95
C TRP A 49 -5.62 13.02 2.55
N SER A 50 -5.28 12.50 1.38
CA SER A 50 -5.69 11.17 0.96
C SER A 50 -4.52 10.19 0.92
N CYS A 51 -4.79 8.92 1.20
CA CYS A 51 -3.83 7.83 1.08
C CYS A 51 -4.47 6.71 0.26
N SER A 52 -3.73 6.19 -0.71
CA SER A 52 -4.17 5.06 -1.51
C SER A 52 -3.49 3.78 -1.05
N LEU A 53 -4.17 2.66 -1.24
CA LEU A 53 -3.61 1.34 -1.05
C LEU A 53 -4.08 0.41 -2.16
N ASP A 54 -3.18 -0.46 -2.63
CA ASP A 54 -3.45 -1.49 -3.63
C ASP A 54 -3.31 -2.86 -2.98
N ILE A 55 -4.36 -3.69 -3.05
CA ILE A 55 -4.42 -5.03 -2.45
C ILE A 55 -4.45 -6.06 -3.58
N GLY A 56 -3.31 -6.65 -3.89
CA GLY A 56 -3.14 -7.50 -5.06
C GLY A 56 -4.04 -8.74 -5.06
N TRP A 57 -4.32 -9.34 -3.90
CA TRP A 57 -5.20 -10.53 -3.82
C TRP A 57 -6.68 -10.23 -4.00
N LEU A 58 -7.07 -8.96 -3.84
CA LEU A 58 -8.43 -8.50 -4.12
C LEU A 58 -8.55 -7.92 -5.54
N GLY A 59 -7.43 -7.58 -6.17
CA GLY A 59 -7.43 -6.81 -7.41
C GLY A 59 -8.08 -5.44 -7.26
N VAL A 60 -8.04 -4.86 -6.04
CA VAL A 60 -8.68 -3.56 -5.75
C VAL A 60 -7.65 -2.54 -5.28
N THR A 61 -7.82 -1.32 -5.78
CA THR A 61 -7.20 -0.12 -5.23
C THR A 61 -8.25 0.65 -4.43
N ARG A 62 -7.94 0.99 -3.19
CA ARG A 62 -8.79 1.82 -2.33
C ARG A 62 -8.12 3.16 -2.06
N LYS A 63 -8.88 4.23 -2.18
CA LYS A 63 -8.48 5.58 -1.81
C LYS A 63 -9.18 5.99 -0.53
N LEU A 64 -8.44 6.57 0.40
CA LEU A 64 -8.92 6.91 1.74
C LEU A 64 -8.69 8.38 2.02
N ALA A 65 -9.73 9.07 2.44
CA ALA A 65 -9.63 10.43 2.97
C ALA A 65 -9.33 10.38 4.48
N GLY A 66 -8.43 11.24 4.94
CA GLY A 66 -8.09 11.43 6.36
C GLY A 66 -7.76 12.89 6.65
N ALA A 67 -7.68 13.29 7.92
CA ALA A 67 -7.40 14.69 8.25
C ALA A 67 -5.93 15.03 7.93
N ASP A 68 -4.97 14.65 8.77
CA ASP A 68 -3.55 14.81 8.42
C ASP A 68 -2.97 13.57 7.71
N SER A 69 -1.74 13.71 7.19
CA SER A 69 -1.04 12.65 6.45
C SER A 69 -0.82 11.38 7.28
N MET A 70 -0.62 11.51 8.59
CA MET A 70 -0.45 10.37 9.49
C MET A 70 -1.76 9.62 9.69
N GLN A 71 -2.88 10.34 9.84
CA GLN A 71 -4.20 9.74 9.96
C GLN A 71 -4.62 9.01 8.68
N ALA A 72 -4.34 9.58 7.50
CA ALA A 72 -4.59 8.92 6.23
C ALA A 72 -3.80 7.61 6.10
N LEU A 73 -2.53 7.61 6.52
CA LEU A 73 -1.69 6.41 6.58
C LEU A 73 -2.23 5.36 7.57
N CYS A 74 -2.58 5.78 8.79
CA CYS A 74 -3.17 4.89 9.80
C CYS A 74 -4.46 4.24 9.30
N ALA A 75 -5.32 4.99 8.58
CA ALA A 75 -6.53 4.45 7.98
C ALA A 75 -6.22 3.36 6.94
N ALA A 76 -5.20 3.57 6.09
CA ALA A 76 -4.75 2.58 5.11
C ALA A 76 -4.27 1.28 5.78
N LEU A 77 -3.46 1.40 6.83
CA LEU A 77 -2.96 0.26 7.61
C LEU A 77 -4.08 -0.51 8.32
N MET A 78 -5.07 0.19 8.88
CA MET A 78 -6.22 -0.42 9.52
C MET A 78 -7.08 -1.23 8.53
N ILE A 79 -7.28 -0.70 7.32
CA ILE A 79 -8.02 -1.42 6.28
C ILE A 79 -7.24 -2.66 5.84
N LEU A 80 -5.94 -2.53 5.58
CA LEU A 80 -5.10 -3.67 5.23
C LEU A 80 -5.21 -4.79 6.28
N ARG A 81 -5.09 -4.43 7.56
CA ARG A 81 -5.25 -5.38 8.67
C ARG A 81 -6.63 -6.03 8.65
N LYS A 82 -7.71 -5.25 8.49
CA LYS A 82 -9.07 -5.78 8.50
C LYS A 82 -9.33 -6.75 7.34
N GLU A 83 -8.79 -6.45 6.16
CA GLU A 83 -8.91 -7.34 5.00
C GLU A 83 -8.17 -8.66 5.24
N ILE A 84 -6.98 -8.64 5.84
CA ILE A 84 -6.26 -9.87 6.21
C ILE A 84 -7.06 -10.70 7.21
N GLU A 85 -7.57 -10.07 8.28
CA GLU A 85 -8.39 -10.74 9.31
C GLU A 85 -9.62 -11.41 8.69
N LEU A 86 -10.35 -10.70 7.81
CA LEU A 86 -11.55 -11.23 7.14
C LEU A 86 -11.24 -12.45 6.26
N HIS A 87 -10.12 -12.45 5.54
CA HIS A 87 -9.75 -13.58 4.67
C HIS A 87 -9.23 -14.77 5.48
N GLN A 88 -8.55 -14.52 6.60
CA GLN A 88 -8.17 -15.58 7.53
C GLN A 88 -9.39 -16.29 8.12
N GLU A 89 -10.46 -15.56 8.46
CA GLU A 89 -11.75 -16.15 8.84
C GLU A 89 -12.36 -17.01 7.71
N GLY A 90 -12.14 -16.63 6.46
CA GLY A 90 -12.50 -17.40 5.26
C GLY A 90 -11.60 -18.61 4.99
N GLY A 91 -10.61 -18.91 5.84
CA GLY A 91 -9.72 -20.06 5.71
C GLY A 91 -8.47 -19.83 4.86
N TYR A 92 -8.22 -18.60 4.39
CA TYR A 92 -6.98 -18.25 3.71
C TYR A 92 -5.82 -18.21 4.70
N ARG A 93 -4.67 -18.75 4.31
CA ARG A 93 -3.43 -18.65 5.08
C ARG A 93 -2.46 -17.70 4.41
N PHE A 94 -2.02 -16.69 5.15
CA PHE A 94 -1.06 -15.68 4.71
C PHE A 94 0.31 -15.99 5.29
N PHE A 95 1.31 -16.13 4.43
CA PHE A 95 2.71 -16.26 4.83
C PHE A 95 3.44 -14.98 4.43
N TYR A 96 4.00 -14.27 5.39
CA TYR A 96 4.83 -13.10 5.10
C TYR A 96 6.09 -13.55 4.34
N ILE A 97 6.38 -12.91 3.20
CA ILE A 97 7.54 -13.22 2.36
C ILE A 97 8.47 -12.02 2.12
N GLY A 98 8.16 -10.86 2.71
CA GLY A 98 9.05 -9.70 2.72
C GLY A 98 8.30 -8.37 2.75
N GLU A 99 9.05 -7.31 3.04
CA GLU A 99 8.59 -5.93 3.02
C GLU A 99 9.62 -5.04 2.34
N ARG A 100 9.13 -3.95 1.76
CA ARG A 100 9.93 -2.83 1.29
C ARG A 100 9.32 -1.56 1.88
N ALA A 101 10.10 -0.83 2.66
CA ALA A 101 9.77 0.51 3.10
C ALA A 101 10.82 1.47 2.55
N GLU A 102 10.39 2.62 2.04
CA GLU A 102 11.32 3.68 1.64
C GLU A 102 11.49 4.66 2.81
N GLU A 103 12.75 4.88 3.20
CA GLU A 103 13.08 5.86 4.23
C GLU A 103 13.06 7.26 3.61
N PHE A 104 12.04 8.05 3.93
CA PHE A 104 11.95 9.42 3.44
C PHE A 104 12.56 10.39 4.43
N GLN A 105 13.70 10.97 4.07
CA GLN A 105 14.15 12.22 4.66
C GLN A 105 13.37 13.37 4.02
N PHE A 106 12.39 13.91 4.73
CA PHE A 106 11.74 15.18 4.39
C PHE A 106 12.70 16.37 4.65
N SER A 107 13.93 16.31 4.15
CA SER A 107 14.81 17.46 4.11
C SER A 107 14.48 18.24 2.84
N ASN A 108 13.91 19.44 2.99
CA ASN A 108 13.89 20.55 2.00
C ASN A 108 12.59 20.94 1.29
N TYR A 109 11.39 20.59 1.79
CA TYR A 109 10.12 21.09 1.20
C TYR A 109 9.26 21.92 2.17
N TRP A 110 9.90 22.77 2.98
CA TRP A 110 9.24 23.93 3.58
C TRP A 110 9.75 25.18 2.87
N LEU A 111 9.03 25.64 1.85
CA LEU A 111 9.12 26.99 1.28
C LEU A 111 7.78 27.68 1.50
#